data_AF-A0A2D9D5M7-F1
#
_entry.id   AF-A0A2D9D5M7-F1
#
_cell.length_a   1.000
_cell.length_b   1.000
_cell.length_c   1.000
_cell.angle_alpha   90.00
_cell.angle_beta   90.00
_cell.angle_gamma   90.00
#
_symmetry.space_group_name_H-M   'P 1'
#
loop_
_entity.id
_entity.type
_entity.pdbx_description
1 polymer ?
#
loop_
_entity_poly.entity_id
_entity_poly.type
_entity_poly.pdbx_seq_one_letter_code
_entity_poly.pdbx_strand_id
1 'polypeptide(L)'
;WILICTAAFIVKKEHEFYILAAFVGLVMGGVQAIARSTYSRFLPETTDHASYFSFYDVSEKIGIVFGTAFFALAEYLFDDIKYSVISVALFFVIGLILLYRVPDKEIQIEGKEFLV
;
A
#
# COMPACT_ATOMS: atom_id res chain seq x y z
N TRP A 1 -3.25 -9.05 2.77
CA TRP A 1 -4.03 -8.19 3.69
C TRP A 1 -5.30 -8.89 4.18
N ILE A 2 -6.18 -9.39 3.30
CA ILE A 2 -7.40 -10.14 3.70
C ILE A 2 -7.09 -11.30 4.67
N LEU A 3 -6.06 -12.10 4.39
CA LEU A 3 -5.60 -13.17 5.30
C LEU A 3 -5.12 -12.66 6.67
N ILE A 4 -4.50 -11.48 6.71
CA ILE A 4 -4.01 -10.85 7.95
C ILE A 4 -5.19 -10.40 8.79
N CYS A 5 -6.22 -9.80 8.17
CA CYS A 5 -7.44 -9.39 8.86
C CYS A 5 -8.16 -10.60 9.45
N THR A 6 -8.31 -11.70 8.69
CA THR A 6 -8.92 -12.93 9.21
C THR A 6 -8.09 -13.54 10.35
N ALA A 7 -6.76 -13.56 10.23
CA ALA A 7 -5.88 -14.06 11.29
C ALA A 7 -5.96 -13.20 12.57
N ALA A 8 -6.08 -11.87 12.44
CA ALA A 8 -6.19 -10.95 13.57
C ALA A 8 -7.41 -11.22 14.48
N PHE A 9 -8.51 -11.77 13.94
CA PHE A 9 -9.68 -12.16 14.73
C PHE A 9 -9.46 -13.38 15.62
N ILE A 10 -8.47 -14.21 15.29
CA ILE A 10 -8.19 -15.49 15.96
C ILE A 10 -7.08 -15.33 17.00
N VAL A 11 -6.25 -14.28 16.89
CA VAL A 11 -5.17 -13.98 17.85
C VAL A 11 -5.73 -13.75 19.25
N LYS A 12 -5.31 -14.57 20.19
CA LYS A 12 -5.62 -14.44 21.63
C LYS A 12 -4.38 -14.44 22.51
N LYS A 13 -3.25 -14.95 22.01
CA LYS A 13 -1.98 -15.06 22.74
C LYS A 13 -0.92 -14.12 22.18
N GLU A 14 0.00 -13.71 23.06
CA GLU A 14 1.15 -12.84 22.73
C GLU A 14 2.03 -13.39 21.60
N HIS A 15 2.28 -14.70 21.56
CA HIS A 15 3.11 -15.31 20.50
C HIS A 15 2.45 -15.23 19.12
N GLU A 16 1.13 -15.36 19.06
CA GLU A 16 0.35 -15.25 17.81
C GLU A 16 0.36 -13.81 17.29
N PHE A 17 0.37 -12.83 18.18
CA PHE A 17 0.49 -11.42 17.83
C PHE A 17 1.85 -11.11 17.18
N TYR A 18 2.96 -11.63 17.72
CA TYR A 18 4.28 -11.41 17.13
C TYR A 18 4.42 -12.03 15.72
N ILE A 19 3.88 -13.24 15.52
CA ILE A 19 3.85 -13.88 14.21
C ILE A 19 3.02 -13.03 13.24
N LEU A 20 1.84 -12.58 13.65
CA LEU A 20 0.99 -11.71 12.83
C LEU A 20 1.71 -10.41 12.46
N ALA A 21 2.36 -9.76 13.42
CA ALA A 21 3.12 -8.52 13.19
C ALA A 21 4.26 -8.72 12.18
N ALA A 22 4.95 -9.86 12.19
CA ALA A 22 5.98 -10.19 11.20
C ALA A 22 5.40 -10.29 9.78
N PHE A 23 4.24 -10.94 9.61
CA PHE A 23 3.55 -10.99 8.33
C PHE A 23 3.06 -9.62 7.87
N VAL A 24 2.54 -8.80 8.77
CA VAL A 24 2.15 -7.40 8.48
C VAL A 24 3.35 -6.61 7.96
N GLY A 25 4.49 -6.68 8.65
CA GLY A 25 5.72 -5.99 8.25
C GLY A 25 6.23 -6.44 6.88
N LEU A 26 6.18 -7.74 6.59
CA LEU A 26 6.55 -8.29 5.29
C LEU A 26 5.65 -7.75 4.18
N VAL A 27 4.34 -7.73 4.38
CA VAL A 27 3.40 -7.23 3.37
C VAL A 27 3.54 -5.73 3.19
N MET A 28 3.67 -4.94 4.26
CA MET A 28 3.90 -3.50 4.15
C MET A 28 5.20 -3.18 3.37
N GLY A 29 6.30 -3.89 3.66
CA GLY A 29 7.55 -3.72 2.94
C GLY A 29 7.47 -4.13 1.46
N GLY A 30 6.78 -5.25 1.16
CA GLY A 30 6.59 -5.72 -0.20
C GLY A 30 5.78 -4.74 -1.07
N VAL A 31 4.68 -4.21 -0.52
CA VAL A 31 3.81 -3.25 -1.23
C VAL A 31 4.56 -1.94 -1.49
N GLN A 32 5.32 -1.43 -0.51
CA GLN A 32 6.14 -0.23 -0.69
C GLN A 32 7.21 -0.41 -1.78
N ALA A 33 7.86 -1.58 -1.83
CA ALA A 33 8.85 -1.90 -2.87
C ALA A 33 8.23 -1.97 -4.28
N ILE A 34 7.05 -2.58 -4.40
CA ILE A 34 6.31 -2.67 -5.68
C ILE A 34 5.85 -1.28 -6.12
N ALA A 35 5.33 -0.45 -5.21
CA ALA A 35 4.86 0.90 -5.55
C ALA A 35 5.99 1.78 -6.11
N ARG A 36 7.17 1.77 -5.47
CA ARG A 36 8.33 2.54 -5.94
C ARG A 36 8.85 2.05 -7.30
N SER A 37 8.93 0.73 -7.50
CA SER A 37 9.42 0.14 -8.77
C SER A 37 8.42 0.24 -9.91
N THR A 38 7.12 0.24 -9.60
CA THR A 38 6.07 0.50 -10.58
C THR A 38 6.11 1.97 -10.99
N TYR A 39 6.18 2.90 -10.03
CA TYR A 39 6.26 4.33 -10.31
C TYR A 39 7.46 4.68 -11.19
N SER A 40 8.65 4.11 -10.91
CA SER A 40 9.84 4.34 -11.73
C SER A 40 9.70 3.91 -13.19
N ARG A 41 8.82 2.96 -13.51
CA ARG A 41 8.52 2.49 -14.87
C ARG A 41 7.45 3.30 -15.60
N PHE A 42 6.82 4.26 -14.93
CA PHE A 42 5.83 5.17 -15.52
C PHE A 42 6.41 6.58 -15.75
N LEU A 43 7.68 6.81 -15.43
CA LEU A 43 8.33 8.09 -15.69
C LEU A 43 8.75 8.18 -17.16
N PRO A 44 8.36 9.24 -17.91
CA PRO A 44 8.87 9.47 -19.26
C PRO A 44 10.38 9.74 -19.27
N GLU A 45 11.07 9.43 -20.37
CA GLU A 45 12.51 9.67 -20.63
C GLU A 45 12.90 11.17 -20.72
N THR A 46 12.41 12.01 -19.81
CA THR A 46 12.70 13.46 -19.80
C THR A 46 13.45 13.88 -18.55
N THR A 47 14.25 14.93 -18.70
CA THR A 47 15.39 15.40 -17.88
C THR A 47 15.16 15.69 -16.39
N ASP A 48 13.98 15.43 -15.83
CA ASP A 48 13.59 15.89 -14.48
C ASP A 48 13.01 14.77 -13.59
N HIS A 49 13.64 13.59 -13.59
CA HIS A 49 13.21 12.44 -12.79
C HIS A 49 13.11 12.76 -11.27
N ALA A 50 13.94 13.67 -10.76
CA ALA A 50 13.96 14.05 -9.34
C ALA A 50 12.67 14.78 -8.90
N SER A 51 12.06 15.57 -9.78
CA SER A 51 10.81 16.28 -9.50
C SER A 51 9.64 15.30 -9.36
N TYR A 52 9.53 14.32 -10.27
CA TYR A 52 8.49 13.27 -10.20
C TYR A 52 8.63 12.40 -8.95
N PHE A 53 9.85 11.97 -8.61
CA PHE A 53 10.10 11.24 -7.35
C PHE A 53 9.77 12.07 -6.10
N SER A 54 9.99 13.39 -6.12
CA SER A 54 9.59 14.27 -5.03
C SER A 54 8.06 14.37 -4.89
N PHE A 55 7.32 14.42 -5.99
CA PHE A 55 5.85 14.38 -5.96
C PHE A 55 5.31 13.04 -5.44
N TYR A 56 5.95 11.92 -5.77
CA TYR A 56 5.60 10.61 -5.24
C TYR A 56 5.82 10.54 -3.71
N ASP A 57 6.96 11.00 -3.21
CA ASP A 57 7.25 11.04 -1.75
C ASP A 57 6.24 11.91 -0.99
N VAL A 58 5.85 13.06 -1.58
CA VAL A 58 4.79 13.91 -1.01
C VAL A 58 3.45 13.20 -1.01
N SER A 59 3.08 12.52 -2.10
CA SER A 59 1.82 11.77 -2.21
C SER A 59 1.77 10.61 -1.22
N GLU A 60 2.88 9.89 -1.03
CA GLU A 60 3.01 8.83 -0.04
C GLU A 60 2.79 9.37 1.39
N LYS A 61 3.47 10.46 1.75
CA LYS A 61 3.30 11.11 3.06
C LYS A 61 1.87 11.59 3.30
N ILE A 62 1.22 12.15 2.29
CA ILE A 62 -0.19 12.54 2.36
C ILE A 62 -1.06 11.31 2.62
N GLY A 63 -0.82 10.21 1.90
CA GLY A 63 -1.52 8.94 2.11
C GLY A 63 -1.37 8.40 3.54
N ILE A 64 -0.18 8.49 4.13
CA ILE A 64 0.07 8.09 5.53
C ILE A 64 -0.72 8.98 6.50
N VAL A 65 -0.73 10.30 6.30
CA VAL A 65 -1.46 11.24 7.16
C VAL A 65 -2.97 10.98 7.09
N PHE A 66 -3.54 10.83 5.90
CA PHE A 66 -4.96 10.50 5.75
C PHE A 66 -5.30 9.11 6.30
N GLY A 67 -4.46 8.10 6.03
CA GLY A 67 -4.68 6.74 6.51
C GLY A 67 -4.68 6.64 8.03
N THR A 68 -3.71 7.29 8.69
CA THR A 68 -3.64 7.35 10.16
C THR A 68 -4.78 8.16 10.78
N ALA A 69 -5.20 9.26 10.14
CA ALA A 69 -6.37 10.02 10.57
C ALA A 69 -7.66 9.18 10.50
N PHE A 70 -7.88 8.46 9.40
CA PHE A 70 -9.03 7.55 9.26
C PHE A 70 -8.98 6.38 10.25
N PHE A 71 -7.80 5.84 10.53
CA PHE A 71 -7.61 4.80 11.54
C PHE A 71 -7.97 5.31 12.93
N ALA A 72 -7.47 6.48 13.34
CA ALA A 72 -7.79 7.06 14.64
C ALA A 72 -9.30 7.39 14.77
N LEU A 73 -9.93 7.85 13.70
CA LEU A 73 -11.36 8.13 13.67
C LEU A 73 -12.19 6.84 13.77
N ALA A 74 -11.77 5.76 13.10
CA ALA A 74 -12.42 4.46 13.21
C ALA A 74 -12.27 3.89 14.64
N GLU A 75 -11.10 3.98 15.25
CA GLU A 75 -10.89 3.57 16.64
C GLU A 75 -11.81 4.34 17.60
N TYR A 76 -11.89 5.67 17.43
CA TYR A 76 -12.76 6.52 18.26
C TYR A 76 -14.26 6.20 18.12
N LEU A 77 -14.72 5.82 16.93
CA LEU A 77 -16.13 5.51 16.67
C LEU A 77 -16.55 4.11 17.14
N PHE A 78 -15.67 3.12 16.97
CA PHE A 78 -16.01 1.71 17.20
C PHE A 78 -15.59 1.18 18.57
N ASP A 79 -14.77 1.92 19.32
CA ASP A 79 -14.27 1.59 20.68
C ASP A 79 -13.59 0.21 20.79
N ASP A 80 -13.28 -0.43 19.65
CA ASP A 80 -12.58 -1.71 19.54
C ASP A 80 -11.62 -1.68 18.34
N ILE A 81 -10.34 -1.90 18.65
CA ILE A 81 -9.19 -1.87 17.72
C ILE A 81 -9.38 -2.84 16.54
N LYS A 82 -10.13 -3.92 16.72
CA LYS A 82 -10.37 -4.93 15.66
C LYS A 82 -11.12 -4.34 14.46
N TYR A 83 -12.10 -3.46 14.70
CA TYR A 83 -12.85 -2.80 13.63
C TYR A 83 -11.99 -1.74 12.94
N SER A 84 -11.06 -1.12 13.67
CA SER A 84 -10.12 -0.16 13.09
C SER A 84 -9.16 -0.82 12.08
N VAL A 85 -8.70 -2.04 12.35
CA VAL A 85 -7.88 -2.84 11.41
C VAL A 85 -8.65 -3.17 10.12
N ILE A 86 -9.97 -3.39 10.19
CA ILE A 86 -10.82 -3.61 9.01
C ILE A 86 -10.90 -2.34 8.15
N SER A 87 -10.94 -1.15 8.75
CA SER A 87 -10.96 0.12 8.01
C SER A 87 -9.73 0.26 7.10
N VAL A 88 -8.54 -0.09 7.61
CA VAL A 88 -7.30 -0.10 6.81
C VAL A 88 -7.38 -1.13 5.68
N ALA A 89 -8.02 -2.28 5.94
CA ALA A 89 -8.22 -3.29 4.92
C ALA A 89 -9.12 -2.84 3.78
N LEU A 90 -10.16 -2.04 4.09
CA LEU A 90 -11.03 -1.44 3.10
C LEU A 90 -10.24 -0.52 2.15
N PHE A 91 -9.40 0.37 2.70
CA PHE A 91 -8.52 1.23 1.90
C PHE A 91 -7.60 0.42 0.98
N PHE A 92 -7.08 -0.69 1.46
CA PHE A 92 -6.23 -1.58 0.67
C PHE A 92 -6.99 -2.23 -0.50
N VAL A 93 -8.23 -2.66 -0.28
CA VAL A 93 -9.10 -3.21 -1.33
C VAL A 93 -9.44 -2.15 -2.38
N ILE A 94 -9.77 -0.93 -1.95
CA ILE A 94 -10.03 0.19 -2.87
C ILE A 94 -8.79 0.48 -3.72
N GLY A 95 -7.61 0.53 -3.10
CA GLY A 95 -6.34 0.70 -3.80
C GLY A 95 -6.08 -0.40 -4.84
N LEU A 96 -6.38 -1.65 -4.51
CA LEU A 96 -6.21 -2.79 -5.42
C LEU A 96 -7.19 -2.74 -6.61
N ILE A 97 -8.44 -2.33 -6.38
CA ILE A 97 -9.43 -2.13 -7.46
C ILE A 97 -8.99 -1.00 -8.39
N LEU A 98 -8.49 0.10 -7.85
CA LEU A 98 -7.98 1.21 -8.63
C LEU A 98 -6.75 0.80 -9.46
N LEU A 99 -5.85 0.01 -8.87
CA LEU A 99 -4.68 -0.52 -9.59
C LEU A 99 -5.10 -1.43 -10.75
N TYR A 100 -6.10 -2.28 -10.56
CA TYR A 100 -6.61 -3.15 -11.62
C TYR A 100 -7.25 -2.38 -12.80
N ARG A 101 -7.63 -1.12 -12.57
CA ARG A 101 -8.20 -0.24 -13.60
C ARG A 101 -7.13 0.45 -14.46
N VAL A 102 -5.85 0.35 -14.09
CA VAL A 102 -4.73 0.88 -14.89
C VAL A 102 -4.49 -0.05 -16.09
N PRO A 103 -4.58 0.44 -17.34
CA PRO A 103 -4.38 -0.39 -18.54
C PRO A 103 -2.91 -0.80 -18.73
N ASP A 104 -2.65 -2.09 -18.97
CA ASP A 104 -1.30 -2.65 -19.15
C ASP A 104 -0.51 -2.13 -20.37
N LYS A 105 -1.16 -1.39 -21.28
CA LYS A 105 -0.59 -1.04 -22.59
C LYS A 105 0.62 -0.11 -22.54
N GLU A 106 0.80 0.69 -21.49
CA GLU A 106 1.95 1.58 -21.36
C GLU A 106 3.21 0.85 -20.85
N ILE A 107 3.05 -0.20 -20.05
CA ILE A 107 4.17 -0.94 -19.42
C ILE A 107 5.02 -1.73 -20.44
N GLN A 108 4.45 -2.04 -21.62
CA GLN A 108 5.06 -2.92 -22.62
C GLN A 108 5.83 -2.17 -23.73
N ILE A 109 5.66 -0.86 -23.87
CA ILE A 109 6.35 -0.06 -24.91
C ILE A 109 7.80 0.22 -24.48
N GLU A 110 8.03 0.62 -23.23
CA GLU A 110 9.36 1.00 -22.70
C GLU A 110 10.32 -0.19 -22.53
N GLY A 111 9.78 -1.38 -22.17
CA GLY A 111 10.59 -2.60 -22.06
C GLY A 111 11.14 -3.11 -23.40
N LYS A 112 10.62 -2.61 -24.52
CA LYS A 112 11.09 -2.93 -25.88
C LYS A 112 12.16 -1.94 -26.36
N GLU A 113 12.15 -0.70 -25.89
CA GLU A 113 13.09 0.35 -26.29
C GLU A 113 14.45 0.20 -25.59
N PHE A 114 14.49 -0.33 -24.37
CA PHE A 114 15.73 -0.69 -23.67
C PHE A 114 16.44 -1.94 -24.23
N LEU A 115 15.73 -2.72 -25.06
CA LEU A 115 16.19 -4.01 -25.62
C LEU A 115 16.61 -3.90 -27.11
N VAL A 116 16.61 -2.69 -27.67
CA VAL A 116 17.04 -2.36 -29.05
C VAL A 116 18.17 -1.33 -28.99
#